data_AF-A0A356KFW6-F1
#
_entry.id   AF-A0A356KFW6-F1
#
_cell.length_a   1.000
_cell.length_b   1.000
_cell.length_c   1.000
_cell.angle_alpha   90.00
_cell.angle_beta   90.00
_cell.angle_gamma   90.00
#
_symmetry.space_group_name_H-M   'P 1'
#
loop_
_entity.id
_entity.type
_entity.pdbx_description
1 polymer ?
#
loop_
_entity_poly.entity_id
_entity_poly.type
_entity_poly.pdbx_seq_one_letter_code
_entity_poly.pdbx_strand_id
1 'polypeptide(L)'
;MRAAAAALASFPNAYPDRDYTITIDAPEWTAVCPMTDQPDFGHFLIEYVPNTKCLELKSLKLYLGSYRNVGIFHETVTNTILDDVRKAIEPRRIKVTGTYNARGGITTVVSAEWPE
;
A
#
# COMPACT_ATOMS: atom_id res chain seq x y z
N MET A 1 -11.32 12.33 -4.49
CA MET A 1 -10.20 13.14 -5.05
C MET A 1 -8.92 12.38 -4.74
N ARG A 2 -8.15 11.93 -5.75
CA ARG A 2 -6.88 11.21 -5.50
C ARG A 2 -5.85 12.21 -4.95
N ALA A 3 -5.05 11.79 -3.97
CA ALA A 3 -3.85 12.51 -3.59
C ALA A 3 -3.00 12.76 -4.85
N ALA A 4 -2.30 13.89 -4.95
CA ALA A 4 -1.11 13.97 -5.80
C ALA A 4 -0.06 13.04 -5.18
N ALA A 5 -0.21 11.74 -5.42
CA ALA A 5 0.59 10.72 -4.75
C ALA A 5 2.03 10.86 -5.21
N ALA A 6 2.98 10.86 -4.26
CA ALA A 6 4.39 10.85 -4.61
C ALA A 6 4.68 9.64 -5.52
N ALA A 7 5.43 9.84 -6.60
CA ALA A 7 5.68 8.78 -7.56
C ALA A 7 6.43 7.62 -6.90
N LEU A 8 5.89 6.39 -7.03
CA LEU A 8 6.58 5.17 -6.61
C LEU A 8 7.75 4.89 -7.55
N ALA A 9 8.91 4.64 -6.96
CA ALA A 9 10.13 4.29 -7.66
C ALA A 9 10.44 2.80 -7.50
N SER A 10 11.28 2.28 -8.40
CA SER A 10 11.71 0.89 -8.38
C SER A 10 13.17 0.77 -8.79
N PHE A 11 13.76 -0.37 -8.46
CA PHE A 11 15.13 -0.73 -8.83
C PHE A 11 15.19 -2.16 -9.38
N PRO A 12 16.23 -2.53 -10.16
CA PRO A 12 16.31 -3.85 -10.77
C PRO A 12 16.36 -4.99 -9.73
N ASN A 13 15.61 -6.06 -9.97
CA ASN A 13 15.75 -7.32 -9.23
C ASN A 13 17.04 -8.04 -9.68
N ALA A 14 17.96 -8.29 -8.75
CA ALA A 14 19.22 -8.99 -9.02
C ALA A 14 19.06 -10.51 -9.25
N TYR A 15 17.93 -11.09 -8.83
CA TYR A 15 17.65 -12.53 -8.93
C TYR A 15 16.30 -12.80 -9.62
N PRO A 16 16.12 -12.42 -10.90
CA PRO A 16 14.84 -12.54 -11.61
C PRO A 16 14.44 -14.00 -11.91
N ASP A 17 15.41 -14.92 -11.91
CA ASP A 17 15.23 -16.35 -12.23
C ASP A 17 14.76 -17.19 -11.03
N ARG A 18 14.60 -16.57 -9.85
CA ARG A 18 14.17 -17.25 -8.63
C ARG A 18 13.00 -16.51 -8.00
N ASP A 19 11.96 -17.26 -7.66
CA ASP A 19 10.88 -16.71 -6.83
C ASP A 19 11.35 -16.56 -5.38
N TYR A 20 11.18 -15.35 -4.84
CA TYR A 20 11.34 -15.04 -3.43
C TYR A 20 10.28 -14.02 -3.02
N THR A 21 9.89 -14.01 -1.76
CA THR A 21 8.87 -13.08 -1.25
C THR A 21 9.53 -11.94 -0.50
N ILE A 22 9.12 -10.71 -0.83
CA ILE A 22 9.44 -9.51 -0.06
C ILE A 22 8.18 -9.13 0.71
N THR A 23 8.30 -9.02 2.03
CA THR A 23 7.25 -8.54 2.93
C THR A 23 7.69 -7.20 3.51
N ILE A 24 6.92 -6.16 3.26
CA ILE A 24 7.13 -4.81 3.79
C ILE A 24 6.05 -4.52 4.81
N ASP A 25 6.46 -4.22 6.03
CA ASP A 25 5.60 -3.71 7.09
C ASP A 25 5.72 -2.18 7.15
N ALA A 26 4.62 -1.49 6.90
CA ALA A 26 4.47 -0.05 7.02
C ALA A 26 3.51 0.29 8.16
N PRO A 27 4.01 0.40 9.41
CA PRO A 27 3.16 0.58 10.59
C PRO A 27 2.63 2.01 10.76
N GLU A 28 3.12 2.96 9.96
CA GLU A 28 2.83 4.39 10.10
C GLU A 28 1.99 4.92 8.92
N TRP A 29 0.72 4.53 8.83
CA TRP A 29 -0.21 5.10 7.85
C TRP A 29 -1.32 5.91 8.52
N THR A 30 -1.70 7.02 7.88
CA THR A 30 -2.84 7.85 8.31
C THR A 30 -3.47 8.59 7.13
N ALA A 31 -4.77 8.83 7.22
CA ALA A 31 -5.55 9.62 6.28
C ALA A 31 -6.75 10.28 6.98
N VAL A 32 -7.62 10.95 6.23
CA VAL A 32 -8.84 11.59 6.77
C VAL A 32 -10.06 10.75 6.38
N CYS A 33 -10.98 10.53 7.32
CA CYS A 33 -12.27 9.89 7.03
C CYS A 33 -13.15 10.87 6.22
N PRO A 34 -13.63 10.52 5.01
CA PRO A 34 -14.45 11.40 4.18
C PRO A 34 -15.77 11.86 4.82
N MET A 35 -16.26 11.12 5.82
CA MET A 35 -17.58 11.33 6.42
C MET A 35 -17.54 12.20 7.68
N THR A 36 -16.42 12.20 8.40
CA THR A 36 -16.33 12.78 9.74
C THR A 36 -15.17 13.76 9.91
N ASP A 37 -14.29 13.87 8.90
CA ASP A 37 -13.02 14.61 8.93
C ASP A 37 -12.06 14.18 10.05
N GLN A 38 -12.32 13.04 10.71
CA GLN A 38 -11.43 12.51 11.74
C GLN A 38 -10.24 11.76 11.11
N PRO A 39 -9.04 11.84 11.73
CA PRO A 39 -7.84 11.21 11.20
C PRO A 39 -7.82 9.70 11.46
N ASP A 40 -7.95 8.88 10.42
CA ASP A 40 -7.80 7.43 10.48
C ASP A 40 -6.32 7.04 10.56
N PHE A 41 -6.06 5.93 11.26
CA PHE A 41 -4.73 5.35 11.43
C PHE A 41 -4.79 3.87 11.09
N GLY A 42 -3.70 3.35 10.56
CA GLY A 42 -3.59 1.94 10.24
C GLY A 42 -2.17 1.53 9.91
N HIS A 43 -2.02 0.25 9.62
CA HIS A 43 -0.79 -0.34 9.11
C HIS A 43 -1.05 -1.01 7.75
N PHE A 44 -0.02 -1.03 6.90
CA PHE A 44 -0.05 -1.80 5.65
C PHE A 44 1.02 -2.88 5.64
N LEU A 45 0.61 -4.10 5.30
CA LEU A 45 1.51 -5.18 4.93
C LEU A 45 1.47 -5.34 3.41
N ILE A 46 2.61 -5.19 2.75
CA ILE A 46 2.76 -5.37 1.30
C ILE A 46 3.66 -6.58 1.07
N GLU A 47 3.09 -7.66 0.54
CA GLU A 47 3.77 -8.91 0.26
C GLU A 47 3.81 -9.13 -1.24
N TYR A 48 4.98 -9.31 -1.84
CA TYR A 48 5.06 -9.54 -3.27
C TYR A 48 6.24 -10.43 -3.66
N VAL A 49 6.09 -11.10 -4.81
CA VAL A 49 7.19 -11.77 -5.50
C VAL A 49 7.63 -10.88 -6.67
N PRO A 50 8.84 -10.32 -6.66
CA PRO A 50 9.31 -9.46 -7.74
C PRO A 50 9.43 -10.23 -9.06
N ASN A 51 9.22 -9.51 -10.16
CA ASN A 51 9.65 -9.95 -11.49
C ASN A 51 11.03 -9.32 -11.78
N THR A 52 11.10 -8.30 -12.64
CA THR A 52 12.35 -7.62 -13.01
C THR A 52 12.68 -6.42 -12.12
N LYS A 53 11.73 -5.97 -11.28
CA LYS A 53 11.86 -4.77 -10.45
C LYS A 53 11.47 -5.06 -8.99
N CYS A 54 12.09 -4.34 -8.08
CA CYS A 54 11.77 -4.27 -6.66
C CYS A 54 11.34 -2.86 -6.26
N LEU A 55 10.48 -2.75 -5.25
CA LEU A 55 9.93 -1.48 -4.77
C LEU A 55 10.97 -0.71 -3.94
N GLU A 56 11.15 0.58 -4.22
CA GLU A 56 12.09 1.43 -3.49
C GLU A 56 11.42 2.02 -2.23
N LEU A 57 11.98 1.73 -1.05
CA LEU A 57 11.33 2.00 0.24
C LEU A 57 11.16 3.48 0.57
N LYS A 58 12.06 4.37 0.15
CA LYS A 58 11.92 5.81 0.39
C LYS A 58 10.72 6.37 -0.38
N SER A 59 10.55 5.97 -1.64
CA SER A 59 9.41 6.36 -2.48
C SER A 59 8.10 5.83 -1.91
N LEU A 60 8.08 4.59 -1.41
CA LEU A 60 6.92 4.02 -0.73
C LEU A 60 6.56 4.82 0.53
N LYS A 61 7.54 5.18 1.37
CA LYS A 61 7.31 6.02 2.54
C LYS A 61 6.66 7.36 2.16
N LEU A 62 7.19 8.04 1.15
CA LEU A 62 6.65 9.33 0.68
C LEU A 62 5.25 9.17 0.08
N TYR A 63 5.01 8.08 -0.66
CA TYR A 63 3.72 7.73 -1.24
C TYR A 63 2.67 7.50 -0.15
N LEU A 64 2.94 6.65 0.85
CA LEU A 64 2.03 6.40 1.97
C LEU A 64 1.79 7.67 2.80
N GLY A 65 2.82 8.49 3.01
CA GLY A 65 2.71 9.78 3.69
C GLY A 65 1.82 10.81 2.95
N SER A 66 1.65 10.67 1.63
CA SER A 66 0.82 11.59 0.83
C SER A 66 -0.68 11.50 1.13
N TYR A 67 -1.12 10.43 1.80
CA TYR A 67 -2.51 10.24 2.21
C TYR A 67 -2.93 11.02 3.46
N ARG A 68 -1.97 11.60 4.21
CA ARG A 68 -2.21 12.18 5.54
C ARG A 68 -3.42 13.13 5.63
N ASN A 69 -3.63 13.95 4.60
CA ASN A 69 -4.71 14.95 4.56
C ASN A 69 -5.78 14.61 3.51
N VAL A 70 -5.87 13.36 3.09
CA VAL A 70 -6.74 12.92 1.99
C VAL A 70 -7.94 12.19 2.56
N GLY A 71 -9.13 12.65 2.18
CA GLY A 71 -10.39 11.95 2.43
C GLY A 71 -10.46 10.66 1.61
N ILE A 72 -10.30 9.50 2.24
CA ILE A 72 -10.36 8.20 1.55
C ILE A 72 -10.90 7.07 2.44
N PHE A 73 -11.69 6.16 1.84
CA PHE A 73 -12.17 4.94 2.50
C PHE A 73 -11.08 3.86 2.55
N HIS A 74 -11.12 3.02 3.59
CA HIS A 74 -10.17 1.93 3.85
C HIS A 74 -10.06 0.96 2.67
N GLU A 75 -11.20 0.61 2.08
CA GLU A 75 -11.32 -0.29 0.93
C GLU A 75 -10.67 0.33 -0.30
N THR A 76 -10.97 1.61 -0.53
CA THR A 76 -10.45 2.35 -1.69
C THR A 76 -8.94 2.52 -1.62
N VAL A 77 -8.40 2.91 -0.46
CA VAL A 77 -6.96 3.12 -0.31
C VAL A 77 -6.18 1.81 -0.44
N THR A 78 -6.68 0.70 0.14
CA THR A 78 -6.01 -0.61 0.04
C THR A 78 -5.88 -1.07 -1.41
N ASN A 79 -6.97 -0.99 -2.18
CA ASN A 79 -6.96 -1.33 -3.60
C ASN A 79 -6.10 -0.37 -4.42
N THR A 80 -6.15 0.94 -4.11
CA THR A 80 -5.31 1.94 -4.79
C THR A 80 -3.83 1.66 -4.59
N ILE A 81 -3.41 1.31 -3.36
CA ILE A 81 -2.03 0.95 -3.06
C ILE A 81 -1.61 -0.28 -3.87
N LEU A 82 -2.45 -1.32 -3.94
CA LEU A 82 -2.16 -2.49 -4.76
C LEU A 82 -1.94 -2.12 -6.23
N ASP A 83 -2.87 -1.36 -6.81
CA ASP A 83 -2.80 -0.97 -8.23
C ASP A 83 -1.57 -0.13 -8.55
N ASP A 84 -1.27 0.86 -7.70
CA ASP A 84 -0.15 1.76 -7.91
C ASP A 84 1.19 1.04 -7.72
N VAL A 85 1.32 0.18 -6.70
CA VAL A 85 2.52 -0.64 -6.49
C VAL A 85 2.70 -1.63 -7.64
N ARG A 86 1.64 -2.35 -8.04
CA ARG A 86 1.67 -3.27 -9.18
C ARG A 86 2.13 -2.55 -10.45
N LYS A 87 1.62 -1.35 -10.70
CA LYS A 87 2.04 -0.54 -11.86
C LYS A 87 3.51 -0.12 -11.79
N ALA A 88 4.04 0.12 -10.59
CA ALA A 88 5.43 0.56 -10.41
C ALA A 88 6.45 -0.58 -10.59
N ILE A 89 6.12 -1.81 -10.21
CA ILE A 89 7.07 -2.93 -10.14
C ILE A 89 6.71 -4.16 -10.98
N GLU A 90 5.49 -4.25 -11.50
CA GLU A 90 5.00 -5.37 -12.33
C GLU A 90 5.38 -6.74 -11.72
N PRO A 91 4.98 -7.02 -10.47
CA PRO A 91 5.44 -8.21 -9.74
C PRO A 91 4.87 -9.49 -10.39
N ARG A 92 5.34 -10.67 -9.97
CA ARG A 92 4.71 -11.94 -10.37
C ARG A 92 3.40 -12.16 -9.61
N ARG A 93 3.40 -11.83 -8.32
CA ARG A 93 2.23 -11.78 -7.45
C ARG A 93 2.41 -10.71 -6.37
N ILE A 94 1.33 -10.13 -5.88
CA ILE A 94 1.29 -9.12 -4.84
C ILE A 94 0.02 -9.28 -4.01
N LYS A 95 0.14 -9.05 -2.71
CA LYS A 95 -0.95 -8.90 -1.75
C LYS A 95 -0.71 -7.66 -0.92
N VAL A 96 -1.75 -6.85 -0.74
CA VAL A 96 -1.74 -5.68 0.13
C VAL A 96 -2.82 -5.86 1.18
N THR A 97 -2.42 -5.83 2.46
CA THR A 97 -3.33 -5.89 3.60
C THR A 97 -3.27 -4.59 4.38
N GLY A 98 -4.38 -3.88 4.49
CA GLY A 98 -4.54 -2.71 5.35
C GLY A 98 -5.32 -3.09 6.60
N THR A 99 -4.74 -2.85 7.78
CA THR A 99 -5.42 -3.02 9.07
C THR A 99 -5.61 -1.67 9.72
N TYR A 100 -6.84 -1.35 10.09
CA TYR A 100 -7.23 -0.03 10.55
C TYR A 100 -7.58 -0.03 12.03
N ASN A 101 -7.18 1.03 12.72
CA ASN A 101 -7.47 1.22 14.13
C ASN A 101 -8.97 1.36 14.37
N ALA A 102 -9.41 1.01 15.58
CA ALA A 102 -10.81 0.94 15.91
C ALA A 102 -11.54 2.29 15.77
N ARG A 103 -12.74 2.25 15.21
CA ARG A 103 -13.73 3.35 15.16
C ARG A 103 -15.04 2.88 15.77
N GLY A 104 -15.48 3.54 16.84
CA GLY A 104 -16.67 3.10 17.59
C GLY A 104 -16.55 1.68 18.14
N GLY A 105 -15.32 1.22 18.43
CA GLY A 105 -15.05 -0.16 18.89
C GLY A 105 -14.97 -1.21 17.77
N ILE A 106 -15.05 -0.82 16.49
CA ILE A 106 -15.01 -1.72 15.34
C ILE A 106 -13.70 -1.53 14.59
N THR A 107 -13.01 -2.63 14.29
CA THR A 107 -11.78 -2.65 13.46
C THR A 107 -12.09 -3.21 12.09
N THR A 108 -11.35 -2.72 11.09
CA THR A 108 -11.46 -3.20 9.71
C THR A 108 -10.12 -3.74 9.25
N VAL A 109 -10.14 -4.87 8.55
CA VAL A 109 -9.00 -5.38 7.79
C VAL A 109 -9.45 -5.54 6.34
N VAL A 110 -8.71 -4.93 5.41
CA VAL A 110 -8.95 -5.05 3.97
C VAL A 110 -7.75 -5.74 3.35
N SER A 111 -7.98 -6.74 2.53
CA SER A 111 -6.94 -7.43 1.76
C SER A 111 -7.30 -7.41 0.28
N ALA A 112 -6.32 -7.15 -0.57
CA ALA A 112 -6.43 -7.25 -2.02
C ALA A 112 -5.19 -7.98 -2.55
N GLU A 113 -5.34 -8.78 -3.61
CA GLU A 113 -4.23 -9.55 -4.20
C GLU A 113 -4.31 -9.61 -5.73
N TRP A 114 -3.17 -9.88 -6.37
CA TRP A 114 -3.05 -10.05 -7.81
C TRP A 114 -1.83 -10.91 -8.17
N PRO A 115 -1.90 -11.84 -9.14
CA PRO A 115 -3.14 -12.41 -9.68
C PRO A 115 -3.91 -13.19 -8.59
N GLU A 116 -5.23 -13.33 -8.78
CA GLU A 116 -6.11 -14.17 -7.94
C GLU A 116 -5.85 -15.67 -8.19
#